data_AF-A0AAP4UQY4-F1
#
_entry.id   AF-A0AAP4UQY4-F1
#
_cell.length_a   1.000
_cell.length_b   1.000
_cell.length_c   1.000
_cell.angle_alpha   90.00
_cell.angle_beta   90.00
_cell.angle_gamma   90.00
#
_symmetry.space_group_name_H-M   'P 1'
#
loop_
_entity.id
_entity.type
_entity.pdbx_description
1 polymer ?
#
loop_
_entity_poly.entity_id
_entity_poly.type
_entity_poly.pdbx_seq_one_letter_code
_entity_poly.pdbx_strand_id
1 'polypeptide(L)'
;MNFTNSIQKHITKLVGTLKSEEELQEVLKRKFTRKEYKTFIAFEEGKSIDEIKSIVRDDEETIQKHYQTAIKKLNQELFKRELIALSFE
;
A
#
# COMPACT_ATOMS: atom_id res chain seq x y z
N MET A 1 -9.76 4.91 5.68
CA MET A 1 -9.31 4.24 4.43
C MET A 1 -9.77 2.79 4.42
N ASN A 2 -10.14 2.23 3.26
CA ASN A 2 -10.39 0.79 3.11
C ASN A 2 -9.21 0.13 2.38
N PHE A 3 -8.48 -0.73 3.08
CA PHE A 3 -7.23 -1.31 2.55
C PHE A 3 -7.46 -2.21 1.35
N THR A 4 -8.50 -3.03 1.42
CA THR A 4 -8.90 -3.97 0.38
C THR A 4 -9.13 -3.25 -0.94
N ASN A 5 -9.96 -2.20 -0.94
CA ASN A 5 -10.26 -1.43 -2.14
C ASN A 5 -9.01 -0.74 -2.71
N SER A 6 -8.19 -0.16 -1.84
CA SER A 6 -6.96 0.53 -2.23
C SER A 6 -5.98 -0.45 -2.90
N ILE A 7 -5.76 -1.60 -2.27
CA ILE A 7 -4.90 -2.66 -2.80
C ILE A 7 -5.45 -3.18 -4.13
N GLN A 8 -6.75 -3.49 -4.22
CA GLN A 8 -7.36 -4.00 -5.46
C GLN A 8 -7.27 -3.01 -6.61
N LYS A 9 -7.39 -1.70 -6.34
CA LYS A 9 -7.26 -0.65 -7.36
C LYS A 9 -5.86 -0.60 -7.99
N HIS A 10 -4.83 -0.90 -7.20
CA HIS A 10 -3.43 -0.81 -7.63
C HIS A 10 -2.82 -2.14 -8.08
N ILE A 11 -3.39 -3.28 -7.66
CA ILE A 11 -2.93 -4.61 -8.08
C ILE A 11 -3.48 -4.95 -9.47
N THR A 12 -2.59 -5.21 -10.42
CA THR A 12 -2.96 -5.55 -11.81
C THR A 12 -3.62 -6.93 -11.94
N LYS A 13 -3.13 -7.91 -11.19
CA LYS A 13 -3.65 -9.29 -11.16
C LYS A 13 -3.36 -9.88 -9.80
N LEU A 14 -4.42 -10.26 -9.08
CA LEU A 14 -4.37 -10.97 -7.82
C LEU A 14 -4.97 -12.36 -8.03
N VAL A 15 -4.32 -13.39 -7.50
CA VAL A 15 -4.83 -14.77 -7.51
C VAL A 15 -5.02 -15.20 -6.07
N GLY A 16 -6.26 -15.41 -5.66
CA GLY A 16 -6.65 -15.70 -4.26
C GLY A 16 -7.50 -14.61 -3.62
N THR A 17 -7.93 -14.86 -2.38
CA THR A 17 -8.76 -13.94 -1.59
C THR A 17 -7.88 -13.07 -0.71
N LEU A 18 -8.10 -11.75 -0.69
CA LEU A 18 -7.38 -10.86 0.22
C LEU A 18 -7.68 -11.21 1.68
N LYS A 19 -6.68 -11.05 2.54
CA LYS A 19 -6.85 -11.16 4.00
C LYS A 19 -7.76 -10.07 4.56
N SER A 20 -8.14 -10.20 5.83
CA SER A 20 -8.90 -9.17 6.56
C SER A 20 -8.14 -7.83 6.63
N GLU A 21 -8.85 -6.71 6.83
CA GLU A 21 -8.21 -5.38 6.84
C GLU A 21 -7.07 -5.25 7.87
N GLU A 22 -7.21 -5.86 9.04
CA GLU A 22 -6.17 -5.86 10.08
C GLU A 22 -4.89 -6.55 9.61
N GLU A 23 -5.03 -7.74 9.03
CA GLU A 23 -3.93 -8.52 8.45
C GLU A 23 -3.28 -7.80 7.26
N LEU A 24 -4.09 -7.23 6.35
CA LEU A 24 -3.56 -6.43 5.22
C LEU A 24 -2.75 -5.26 5.76
N GLN A 25 -3.24 -4.56 6.78
CA GLN A 25 -2.54 -3.47 7.41
C GLN A 25 -1.17 -3.92 7.98
N GLU A 26 -1.12 -5.07 8.66
CA GLU A 26 0.13 -5.62 9.18
C GLU A 26 1.13 -5.97 8.08
N VAL A 27 0.66 -6.61 7.00
CA VAL A 27 1.49 -6.95 5.83
C VAL A 27 2.06 -5.67 5.20
N LEU A 28 1.23 -4.64 4.99
CA LEU A 28 1.68 -3.36 4.46
C LEU A 28 2.72 -2.70 5.37
N LYS A 29 2.51 -2.68 6.68
CA LYS A 29 3.47 -2.12 7.66
C LYS A 29 4.79 -2.88 7.70
N ARG A 30 4.79 -4.20 7.47
CA ARG A 30 6.02 -5.02 7.42
C ARG A 30 6.79 -4.82 6.11
N LYS A 31 6.09 -4.67 4.99
CA LYS A 31 6.73 -4.60 3.66
C LYS A 31 7.10 -3.18 3.23
N PHE A 32 6.34 -2.18 3.66
CA PHE A 32 6.64 -0.78 3.40
C PHE A 32 7.51 -0.19 4.51
N THR A 33 8.36 0.75 4.13
CA THR A 33 8.99 1.65 5.08
C THR A 33 7.94 2.59 5.69
N ARG A 34 8.25 3.18 6.84
CA ARG A 34 7.35 4.15 7.51
C ARG A 34 6.92 5.29 6.59
N LYS A 35 7.81 5.79 5.73
CA LYS A 35 7.51 6.87 4.77
C LYS A 35 6.59 6.38 3.66
N GLU A 36 6.93 5.28 3.00
CA GLU A 36 6.08 4.67 1.94
C GLU A 36 4.68 4.35 2.45
N TYR A 37 4.58 3.77 3.66
CA TYR A 37 3.29 3.46 4.28
C TYR A 37 2.48 4.74 4.51
N LYS A 38 3.04 5.75 5.20
CA LYS A 38 2.34 7.03 5.45
C LYS A 38 1.89 7.70 4.15
N THR A 39 2.77 7.74 3.15
CA THR A 39 2.47 8.29 1.83
C THR A 39 1.31 7.54 1.20
N PHE A 40 1.37 6.21 1.14
CA PHE A 40 0.32 5.37 0.56
C PHE A 40 -1.03 5.60 1.25
N ILE A 41 -1.08 5.57 2.59
CA ILE A 41 -2.32 5.84 3.33
C ILE A 41 -2.88 7.20 2.98
N ALA A 42 -2.06 8.25 3.04
CA ALA A 42 -2.52 9.61 2.83
C ALA A 42 -3.05 9.83 1.40
N PHE A 43 -2.42 9.23 0.38
CA PHE A 43 -2.94 9.26 -1.00
C PHE A 43 -4.29 8.56 -1.13
N GLU A 44 -4.44 7.36 -0.54
CA GLU A 44 -5.68 6.59 -0.63
C GLU A 44 -6.80 7.17 0.24
N GLU A 45 -6.47 7.96 1.27
CA GLU A 45 -7.42 8.80 2.00
C GLU A 45 -7.86 10.05 1.21
N GLY A 46 -7.28 10.28 0.03
CA GLY A 46 -7.61 11.43 -0.81
C GLY A 46 -6.99 12.74 -0.32
N LYS A 47 -5.92 12.67 0.49
CA LYS A 47 -5.21 13.88 0.93
C LYS A 47 -4.48 14.53 -0.25
N SER A 48 -4.42 15.85 -0.21
CA SER A 48 -3.66 16.62 -1.20
C SER A 48 -2.16 16.43 -0.99
N ILE A 49 -1.37 16.65 -2.05
CA ILE A 49 0.09 16.49 -2.00
C ILE A 49 0.73 17.37 -0.92
N ASP A 50 0.17 18.55 -0.66
CA ASP A 50 0.63 19.50 0.35
C ASP A 50 0.44 18.97 1.78
N GLU A 51 -0.70 18.31 2.04
CA GLU A 51 -0.93 17.63 3.31
C GLU A 51 0.02 16.44 3.49
N ILE A 52 0.25 15.67 2.42
CA ILE A 52 1.18 14.54 2.44
C ILE A 52 2.61 15.03 2.72
N LYS A 53 3.02 16.16 2.12
CA LYS A 53 4.29 16.85 2.42
C LYS A 53 4.43 17.18 3.89
N SER A 54 3.38 17.72 4.51
CA SER A 54 3.40 18.03 5.94
C SER A 54 3.52 16.77 6.83
N ILE A 55 2.87 15.67 6.44
CA ILE A 55 2.85 14.40 7.19
C ILE A 55 4.18 13.64 7.09
N VAL A 56 4.70 13.53 5.87
CA VAL A 56 5.88 12.72 5.55
C VAL A 56 7.16 13.54 5.72
N ARG A 57 7.06 14.87 5.63
CA ARG A 57 8.17 15.84 5.70
C ARG A 57 9.22 15.57 4.63
N ASP A 58 8.75 15.39 3.40
CA ASP A 58 9.57 15.18 2.21
C ASP A 58 9.05 16.05 1.06
N ASP A 59 9.87 16.23 0.03
CA ASP A 59 9.49 16.93 -1.19
C ASP A 59 8.48 16.15 -2.04
N GLU A 60 7.80 16.87 -2.92
CA GLU A 60 6.78 16.30 -3.82
C GLU A 60 7.30 15.13 -4.64
N GLU A 61 8.48 15.31 -5.24
CA GLU A 61 9.10 14.32 -6.11
C GLU A 61 9.40 13.05 -5.31
N THR A 62 9.91 13.21 -4.09
CA THR A 62 10.21 12.10 -3.18
C THR A 62 8.94 11.39 -2.75
N ILE A 63 7.87 12.13 -2.43
CA ILE A 63 6.56 11.58 -2.08
C ILE A 63 5.96 10.78 -3.23
N GLN A 64 5.98 11.33 -4.45
CA GLN A 64 5.51 10.61 -5.64
C GLN A 64 6.35 9.36 -5.89
N LYS A 65 7.68 9.42 -5.73
CA LYS A 65 8.57 8.25 -5.81
C LYS A 65 8.23 7.19 -4.75
N HIS A 66 7.96 7.59 -3.51
CA HIS A 66 7.53 6.68 -2.45
C HIS A 66 6.22 5.99 -2.80
N TYR A 67 5.23 6.74 -3.30
CA TYR A 67 3.95 6.19 -3.70
C TYR A 67 4.08 5.21 -4.88
N GLN A 68 4.82 5.59 -5.92
CA GLN A 68 5.12 4.72 -7.07
C GLN A 68 5.86 3.46 -6.64
N THR A 69 6.81 3.58 -5.71
CA THR A 69 7.54 2.43 -5.16
C THR A 69 6.62 1.52 -4.36
N ALA A 70 5.70 2.08 -3.57
CA ALA A 70 4.70 1.33 -2.83
C ALA A 70 3.79 0.52 -3.76
N ILE A 71 3.29 1.12 -4.85
CA ILE A 71 2.48 0.43 -5.87
C ILE A 71 3.27 -0.66 -6.58
N LYS A 72 4.53 -0.40 -6.94
CA LYS A 72 5.42 -1.41 -7.54
C LYS A 72 5.64 -2.59 -6.60
N LYS A 73 5.87 -2.32 -5.31
CA LYS A 73 6.02 -3.35 -4.27
C LYS A 73 4.74 -4.18 -4.11
N LEU A 74 3.56 -3.55 -4.06
CA LEU A 74 2.27 -4.26 -4.04
C LEU A 74 2.12 -5.25 -5.19
N ASN A 75 2.68 -4.90 -6.36
CA ASN A 75 2.60 -5.75 -7.53
C ASN A 75 3.66 -6.87 -7.61
N GLN A 76 4.61 -6.93 -6.67
CA GLN A 76 5.57 -8.04 -6.60
C GLN A 76 4.87 -9.32 -6.16
N GLU A 77 5.17 -10.46 -6.80
CA GLU A 77 4.53 -11.73 -6.49
C GLU A 77 4.68 -12.13 -5.02
N LEU A 78 5.85 -11.88 -4.42
CA LEU A 78 6.08 -12.12 -2.98
C LEU A 78 5.15 -11.29 -2.09
N PHE A 79 4.87 -10.04 -2.47
CA PHE A 79 3.96 -9.18 -1.72
C PHE A 79 2.52 -9.66 -1.90
N LYS A 80 2.09 -9.94 -3.14
CA LYS A 80 0.75 -10.45 -3.43
C LYS A 80 0.44 -11.72 -2.65
N ARG A 81 1.42 -12.65 -2.56
CA ARG A 81 1.30 -13.89 -1.78
C ARG A 81 1.08 -13.63 -0.28
N GLU A 82 1.65 -12.56 0.27
CA GLU A 82 1.47 -12.20 1.68
C GLU A 82 0.12 -11.51 1.93
N LEU A 83 -0.43 -10.83 0.91
CA LEU A 83 -1.74 -10.15 0.97
C LEU A 83 -2.92 -11.10 0.86
N ILE A 84 -2.74 -12.26 0.22
CA ILE A 84 -3.79 -13.27 0.09
C ILE A 84 -3.81 -14.17 1.33
N ALA A 85 -5.01 -14.57 1.73
CA ALA A 85 -5.19 -15.68 2.64
C ALA A 85 -4.82 -16.94 1.85
N LEU A 86 -3.75 -17.62 2.26
CA LEU A 86 -3.44 -18.95 1.73
C LEU A 86 -4.51 -19.91 2.23
N SER A 87 -5.58 -20.10 1.45
CA SER A 87 -6.38 -21.32 1.56
C SER A 87 -5.53 -22.45 1.00
N PHE A 88 -4.89 -23.21 1.89
CA PHE A 88 -4.48 -24.56 1.57
C PHE A 88 -5.77 -25.39 1.52
N GLU A 89 -6.22 -25.72 0.31
CA GLU A 89 -7.10 -26.86 0.06
C GLU A 89 -6.26 -28.13 -0.08
#